data_AF-A0A497SV26-F1
#
_entry.id   AF-A0A497SV26-F1
#
_cell.length_a   1.000
_cell.length_b   1.000
_cell.length_c   1.000
_cell.angle_alpha   90.00
_cell.angle_beta   90.00
_cell.angle_gamma   90.00
#
_symmetry.space_group_name_H-M   'P 1'
#
loop_
_entity.id
_entity.type
_entity.pdbx_description
1 polymer ?
#
loop_
_entity_poly.entity_id
_entity_poly.type
_entity_poly.pdbx_seq_one_letter_code
_entity_poly.pdbx_strand_id
1 'polypeptide(L)'
;MKSSQPTLPRELLTIFLFTFLFTVSFVNAASCPEGYTSAGSGCTYEWGAGEYRCQAGDSWYCSLDGTWCKKNCTECDVSTGKCMGCQNECSEGSYKCQDSIYSICERGEEGCYIWSYSKTCVEICMYNFCARKVPCGTYGDTDDDGYVTINDFQKAMALWVNNMYDSRLDLDGDGKEVVTDSDVAILEDFLINENIDTFPVCSILETKADLTIDRAWLDGSLLYYVLKNNGTSDVNISTRTTFYHPEGTMTAITGPVKARGETIEFLITPDYFRPGDTIKICADTDNNVSELNESNNCLQVILPVGPPEPEIEEAKLTFRKGWNMISLPFDRNVKISDILDDCSLYKYRTRERNYYYALTYDTVNGIFTGSEYEIEPWRGYYVYSVEDCVATVPAKETSPPQTLILHEGWNIIPGLNVYLSDILKQCKLGVYNDEYVWYLNPATNHWEHHTFLEAGKSYWVYASEPCTFKKS
;
A
#
# COMPACT_ATOMS: atom_id res chain seq x y z
N MET A 1 -37.51 -42.39 -6.11
CA MET A 1 -38.52 -41.37 -6.49
C MET A 1 -37.78 -40.10 -6.87
N LYS A 2 -38.23 -39.34 -7.87
CA LYS A 2 -37.51 -38.14 -8.36
C LYS A 2 -37.81 -36.94 -7.46
N SER A 3 -36.78 -36.27 -6.94
CA SER A 3 -36.88 -34.88 -6.45
C SER A 3 -36.30 -33.93 -7.52
N SER A 4 -36.79 -32.69 -7.52
CA SER A 4 -36.63 -31.70 -8.57
C SER A 4 -35.23 -31.08 -8.64
N GLN A 5 -34.62 -31.10 -9.83
CA GLN A 5 -33.57 -30.15 -10.21
C GLN A 5 -34.20 -28.78 -10.53
N PRO A 6 -33.50 -27.65 -10.34
CA PRO A 6 -33.99 -26.34 -10.76
C PRO A 6 -34.06 -26.26 -12.29
N THR A 7 -35.26 -25.98 -12.81
CA THR A 7 -35.50 -25.74 -14.24
C THR A 7 -35.23 -24.29 -14.61
N LEU A 8 -34.56 -24.07 -15.75
CA LEU A 8 -34.35 -22.72 -16.30
C LEU A 8 -35.68 -22.00 -16.57
N PRO A 9 -35.72 -20.66 -16.46
CA PRO A 9 -36.88 -19.88 -16.87
C PRO A 9 -37.10 -20.00 -18.38
N ARG A 10 -38.26 -20.53 -18.75
CA ARG A 10 -38.92 -20.20 -20.01
C ARG A 10 -39.83 -19.01 -19.75
N GLU A 11 -39.55 -17.86 -20.35
CA GLU A 11 -40.57 -17.02 -21.00
C GLU A 11 -39.89 -15.83 -21.71
N LEU A 12 -40.13 -15.74 -23.02
CA LEU A 12 -39.75 -14.61 -23.86
C LEU A 12 -40.72 -14.56 -25.04
N LEU A 13 -41.75 -13.71 -24.96
CA LEU A 13 -42.61 -13.38 -26.11
C LEU A 13 -43.38 -12.07 -25.88
N THR A 14 -43.44 -11.23 -26.91
CA THR A 14 -44.41 -10.11 -27.12
C THR A 14 -44.10 -8.80 -26.34
N ILE A 15 -43.49 -7.74 -26.92
CA ILE A 15 -43.99 -6.73 -27.92
C ILE A 15 -44.97 -5.71 -27.26
N PHE A 16 -44.87 -4.36 -27.39
CA PHE A 16 -44.47 -3.49 -28.52
C PHE A 16 -43.68 -2.19 -28.10
N LEU A 17 -43.53 -1.23 -29.02
CA LEU A 17 -42.95 0.13 -28.85
C LEU A 17 -43.96 1.16 -28.30
N PHE A 18 -43.48 2.29 -27.76
CA PHE A 18 -43.91 3.64 -28.21
C PHE A 18 -42.84 4.73 -27.93
N THR A 19 -42.79 5.75 -28.79
CA THR A 19 -41.82 6.88 -28.78
C THR A 19 -42.53 8.25 -28.79
N PHE A 20 -41.74 9.34 -28.71
CA PHE A 20 -42.10 10.78 -28.81
C PHE A 20 -42.64 11.47 -27.52
N LEU A 21 -42.45 12.78 -27.28
CA LEU A 21 -41.33 13.76 -27.51
C LEU A 21 -41.75 15.13 -26.90
N PHE A 22 -40.93 16.19 -27.09
CA PHE A 22 -41.06 17.59 -26.64
C PHE A 22 -40.78 17.86 -25.15
N THR A 23 -39.84 18.69 -24.65
CA THR A 23 -38.99 19.85 -25.08
C THR A 23 -39.46 21.24 -24.61
N VAL A 24 -38.60 21.88 -23.78
CA VAL A 24 -38.10 23.29 -23.86
C VAL A 24 -39.16 24.40 -23.59
N SER A 25 -38.98 25.27 -22.58
CA SER A 25 -38.21 26.54 -22.73
C SER A 25 -38.03 27.35 -21.43
N PHE A 26 -36.83 27.95 -21.25
CA PHE A 26 -36.47 29.34 -20.83
C PHE A 26 -37.22 30.07 -19.68
N VAL A 27 -36.62 31.01 -18.92
CA VAL A 27 -36.08 32.33 -19.32
C VAL A 27 -35.19 32.96 -18.22
N ASN A 28 -34.03 33.53 -18.61
CA ASN A 28 -33.29 34.78 -18.19
C ASN A 28 -33.42 35.39 -16.77
N ALA A 29 -32.53 36.26 -16.25
CA ALA A 29 -31.11 36.65 -16.47
C ALA A 29 -30.76 37.80 -15.47
N ALA A 30 -29.50 38.32 -15.51
CA ALA A 30 -29.02 39.60 -14.92
C ALA A 30 -28.87 39.67 -13.38
N SER A 31 -27.99 40.47 -12.76
CA SER A 31 -26.78 41.21 -13.20
C SER A 31 -25.99 41.76 -11.98
N CYS A 32 -24.70 42.11 -12.13
CA CYS A 32 -23.85 42.74 -11.10
C CYS A 32 -24.22 44.21 -10.79
N PRO A 33 -23.64 44.82 -9.73
CA PRO A 33 -23.00 46.15 -9.89
C PRO A 33 -21.74 46.43 -9.03
N GLU A 34 -21.17 47.63 -9.21
CA GLU A 34 -20.03 48.27 -8.51
C GLU A 34 -20.52 49.36 -7.50
N GLY A 35 -19.71 50.01 -6.64
CA GLY A 35 -18.25 50.02 -6.44
C GLY A 35 -17.75 50.99 -5.35
N TYR A 36 -16.48 51.43 -5.46
CA TYR A 36 -15.71 52.35 -4.58
C TYR A 36 -16.41 53.60 -3.96
N THR A 37 -16.05 53.99 -2.72
CA THR A 37 -15.47 55.31 -2.29
C THR A 37 -15.31 55.42 -0.73
N SER A 38 -14.97 56.60 -0.16
CA SER A 38 -13.99 56.75 0.94
C SER A 38 -14.33 57.68 2.14
N ALA A 39 -13.57 57.47 3.24
CA ALA A 39 -13.14 58.43 4.29
C ALA A 39 -14.14 59.07 5.30
N GLY A 40 -13.73 59.13 6.58
CA GLY A 40 -14.44 59.85 7.66
C GLY A 40 -13.73 59.81 9.03
N SER A 41 -13.20 60.94 9.48
CA SER A 41 -12.38 61.18 10.70
C SER A 41 -13.09 61.08 12.07
N GLY A 42 -12.31 60.88 13.14
CA GLY A 42 -12.76 61.16 14.51
C GLY A 42 -11.67 61.07 15.59
N CYS A 43 -10.94 62.18 15.84
CA CYS A 43 -10.09 62.35 17.04
C CYS A 43 -10.61 63.51 17.89
N THR A 44 -10.57 63.38 19.22
CA THR A 44 -10.58 64.50 20.16
C THR A 44 -9.56 64.27 21.27
N TYR A 45 -9.04 65.36 21.82
CA TYR A 45 -7.94 65.39 22.81
C TYR A 45 -8.33 66.41 23.88
N GLU A 46 -8.23 66.04 25.16
CA GLU A 46 -8.27 66.99 26.27
C GLU A 46 -7.12 66.73 27.24
N TRP A 47 -6.67 67.80 27.89
CA TRP A 47 -5.41 67.85 28.64
C TRP A 47 -5.68 68.50 30.00
N GLY A 48 -5.29 67.82 31.09
CA GLY A 48 -5.20 68.43 32.42
C GLY A 48 -5.80 67.62 33.57
N ALA A 49 -5.06 67.62 34.68
CA ALA A 49 -5.38 66.99 35.98
C ALA A 49 -5.53 65.45 35.96
N GLY A 50 -4.58 64.76 36.60
CA GLY A 50 -4.56 63.30 36.66
C GLY A 50 -5.51 62.73 37.71
N GLU A 51 -6.47 61.92 37.26
CA GLU A 51 -7.03 60.75 37.95
C GLU A 51 -7.96 60.01 36.95
N TYR A 52 -7.58 58.81 36.50
CA TYR A 52 -8.40 58.01 35.57
C TYR A 52 -9.17 56.90 36.31
N ARG A 53 -10.48 56.85 36.13
CA ARG A 53 -11.34 55.70 36.52
C ARG A 53 -11.82 54.98 35.26
N CYS A 54 -11.61 53.67 35.18
CA CYS A 54 -12.05 52.86 34.04
C CYS A 54 -13.54 52.47 34.15
N GLN A 55 -14.31 52.63 33.06
CA GLN A 55 -15.60 51.96 32.87
C GLN A 55 -15.42 50.57 32.23
N ALA A 56 -16.43 49.71 32.33
CA ALA A 56 -16.34 48.31 31.92
C ALA A 56 -16.77 48.09 30.46
N GLY A 57 -15.80 47.75 29.61
CA GLY A 57 -15.98 47.33 28.22
C GLY A 57 -14.62 47.11 27.56
N ASP A 58 -14.42 45.91 26.98
CA ASP A 58 -13.28 45.52 26.14
C ASP A 58 -11.86 45.58 26.74
N SER A 59 -10.85 45.42 25.90
CA SER A 59 -9.51 44.91 26.25
C SER A 59 -8.43 46.00 26.35
N TRP A 60 -7.69 46.00 27.46
CA TRP A 60 -6.67 47.01 27.78
C TRP A 60 -5.48 46.39 28.53
N TYR A 61 -4.30 46.96 28.31
CA TYR A 61 -3.00 46.57 28.87
C TYR A 61 -2.50 47.64 29.87
N CYS A 62 -1.45 47.35 30.66
CA CYS A 62 -0.79 48.36 31.49
C CYS A 62 0.28 49.13 30.70
N SER A 63 0.38 50.44 30.95
CA SER A 63 1.46 51.32 30.47
C SER A 63 2.50 51.55 31.57
N LEU A 64 3.77 51.73 31.20
CA LEU A 64 4.89 52.04 32.10
C LEU A 64 4.78 53.43 32.78
N ASP A 65 3.82 54.26 32.37
CA ASP A 65 3.51 55.56 33.01
C ASP A 65 2.41 55.49 34.09
N GLY A 66 1.89 54.29 34.39
CA GLY A 66 0.97 54.05 35.51
C GLY A 66 -0.48 54.49 35.29
N THR A 67 -0.89 54.79 34.05
CA THR A 67 -2.20 55.42 33.79
C THR A 67 -3.42 54.48 33.69
N TRP A 68 -3.24 53.14 33.62
CA TRP A 68 -4.35 52.15 33.47
C TRP A 68 -4.09 50.83 34.22
N CYS A 69 -5.14 50.12 34.63
CA CYS A 69 -5.10 48.80 35.31
C CYS A 69 -6.30 47.90 34.91
N LYS A 70 -6.14 46.56 34.90
CA LYS A 70 -7.24 45.59 34.64
C LYS A 70 -7.46 44.55 35.76
N LYS A 71 -8.57 43.81 35.61
CA LYS A 71 -9.36 43.07 36.61
C LYS A 71 -8.62 41.96 37.38
N ASN A 72 -9.10 41.68 38.60
CA ASN A 72 -8.61 40.66 39.54
C ASN A 72 -7.17 40.86 40.07
N CYS A 73 -6.64 42.08 39.99
CA CYS A 73 -5.44 42.49 40.70
C CYS A 73 -5.81 43.39 41.90
N THR A 74 -5.30 43.09 43.09
CA THR A 74 -5.51 43.95 44.28
C THR A 74 -4.39 44.97 44.50
N GLU A 75 -3.15 44.66 44.10
CA GLU A 75 -1.97 45.52 44.28
C GLU A 75 -1.00 45.39 43.10
N CYS A 76 -0.33 46.48 42.72
CA CYS A 76 0.54 46.56 41.55
C CYS A 76 1.88 47.26 41.89
N ASP A 77 3.00 46.70 41.45
CA ASP A 77 4.32 47.32 41.58
C ASP A 77 4.59 48.26 40.40
N VAL A 78 4.68 49.56 40.70
CA VAL A 78 4.91 50.65 39.71
C VAL A 78 6.32 50.65 39.11
N SER A 79 7.29 49.95 39.69
CA SER A 79 8.65 49.86 39.14
C SER A 79 8.82 48.74 38.11
N THR A 80 7.98 47.71 38.16
CA THR A 80 8.06 46.52 37.27
C THR A 80 6.79 46.23 36.47
N GLY A 81 5.68 46.91 36.77
CA GLY A 81 4.38 46.70 36.12
C GLY A 81 3.68 45.39 36.50
N LYS A 82 4.09 44.74 37.59
CA LYS A 82 3.59 43.41 37.98
C LYS A 82 2.48 43.47 39.04
N CYS A 83 1.47 42.62 38.83
CA CYS A 83 0.38 42.38 39.78
C CYS A 83 0.80 41.43 40.91
N MET A 84 0.50 41.79 42.16
CA MET A 84 1.01 41.10 43.37
C MET A 84 -0.03 40.23 44.10
N GLY A 85 -1.32 40.27 43.75
CA GLY A 85 -2.35 39.47 44.41
C GLY A 85 -3.61 39.26 43.56
N CYS A 86 -4.21 38.07 43.66
CA CYS A 86 -5.42 37.66 42.94
C CYS A 86 -6.41 36.96 43.89
N GLN A 87 -7.71 37.04 43.61
CA GLN A 87 -8.78 36.49 44.45
C GLN A 87 -9.66 35.45 43.73
N ASN A 88 -9.97 34.38 44.49
CA ASN A 88 -11.10 33.45 44.36
C ASN A 88 -10.99 32.17 43.50
N GLU A 89 -11.75 31.19 44.01
CA GLU A 89 -11.87 29.78 43.65
C GLU A 89 -12.63 29.56 42.32
N CYS A 90 -12.47 28.39 41.71
CA CYS A 90 -13.23 27.99 40.51
C CYS A 90 -13.82 26.58 40.68
N SER A 91 -15.14 26.47 40.53
CA SER A 91 -15.86 25.20 40.36
C SER A 91 -16.05 24.86 38.87
N GLU A 92 -16.35 23.59 38.59
CA GLU A 92 -16.38 23.00 37.24
C GLU A 92 -17.29 23.72 36.22
N GLY A 93 -16.87 23.77 34.95
CA GLY A 93 -17.81 24.00 33.83
C GLY A 93 -17.34 24.87 32.66
N SER A 94 -16.49 24.32 31.79
CA SER A 94 -16.56 24.44 30.31
C SER A 94 -16.00 25.65 29.52
N TYR A 95 -15.31 25.27 28.42
CA TYR A 95 -15.15 25.90 27.09
C TYR A 95 -13.96 26.80 26.68
N LYS A 96 -13.27 26.28 25.64
CA LYS A 96 -12.68 26.90 24.44
C LYS A 96 -11.56 27.94 24.58
N CYS A 97 -10.40 27.59 24.03
CA CYS A 97 -9.32 28.51 23.67
C CYS A 97 -9.38 28.86 22.17
N GLN A 98 -8.96 30.07 21.82
CA GLN A 98 -8.79 30.54 20.44
C GLN A 98 -7.48 31.33 20.34
N ASP A 99 -6.58 30.82 19.50
CA ASP A 99 -5.40 31.39 18.83
C ASP A 99 -4.37 32.29 19.54
N SER A 100 -3.12 31.89 19.30
CA SER A 100 -1.88 32.66 19.09
C SER A 100 -0.83 32.69 20.21
N ILE A 101 0.31 32.06 19.90
CA ILE A 101 1.60 32.20 20.60
C ILE A 101 2.67 32.49 19.52
N TYR A 102 3.50 33.50 19.76
CA TYR A 102 4.75 33.74 19.03
C TYR A 102 5.93 33.35 19.94
N SER A 103 6.95 32.73 19.38
CA SER A 103 8.21 32.39 20.04
C SER A 103 9.41 32.93 19.26
N ILE A 104 10.40 33.45 19.97
CA ILE A 104 11.68 33.93 19.43
C ILE A 104 12.79 33.09 20.05
N CYS A 105 13.69 32.54 19.23
CA CYS A 105 14.85 31.78 19.69
C CYS A 105 16.11 32.63 19.68
N GLU A 106 16.86 32.63 20.79
CA GLU A 106 18.27 33.07 20.83
C GLU A 106 19.17 31.88 21.23
N ARG A 107 20.41 31.91 20.74
CA ARG A 107 21.30 30.74 20.67
C ARG A 107 22.31 30.72 21.82
N GLY A 108 22.42 29.60 22.54
CA GLY A 108 23.44 29.33 23.56
C GLY A 108 24.13 27.98 23.33
N GLU A 109 25.43 27.88 23.63
CA GLU A 109 26.28 26.78 23.14
C GLU A 109 26.12 25.42 23.87
N GLU A 110 25.44 25.36 25.02
CA GLU A 110 25.15 24.11 25.75
C GLU A 110 23.70 24.04 26.29
N GLY A 111 22.72 24.42 25.47
CA GLY A 111 21.30 24.11 25.72
C GLY A 111 20.31 25.24 25.41
N CYS A 112 19.19 24.88 24.78
CA CYS A 112 18.07 25.79 24.57
C CYS A 112 17.13 25.79 25.78
N TYR A 113 16.89 26.96 26.37
CA TYR A 113 15.95 27.14 27.47
C TYR A 113 14.76 27.98 27.01
N ILE A 114 13.56 27.40 26.99
CA ILE A 114 12.31 28.11 26.69
C ILE A 114 11.65 28.52 28.01
N TRP A 115 11.40 29.82 28.19
CA TRP A 115 10.60 30.36 29.30
C TRP A 115 9.20 30.72 28.79
N SER A 116 8.17 29.99 29.23
CA SER A 116 6.77 30.40 29.04
C SER A 116 6.14 30.80 30.38
N TYR A 117 5.54 31.99 30.43
CA TYR A 117 4.73 32.43 31.58
C TYR A 117 3.25 32.20 31.29
N SER A 118 2.70 31.06 31.73
CA SER A 118 1.25 30.86 31.81
C SER A 118 0.75 31.27 33.20
N LYS A 119 -0.36 32.00 33.27
CA LYS A 119 -1.11 32.21 34.51
C LYS A 119 -2.29 31.23 34.55
N THR A 120 -2.27 30.38 35.59
CA THR A 120 -3.26 29.39 36.04
C THR A 120 -3.17 27.97 35.46
N CYS A 121 -3.49 27.01 36.35
CA CYS A 121 -3.35 25.54 36.27
C CYS A 121 -1.92 24.98 36.40
N VAL A 122 -1.83 23.82 37.05
CA VAL A 122 -0.63 23.25 37.69
C VAL A 122 -0.18 21.99 36.95
N GLU A 123 1.15 21.79 36.92
CA GLU A 123 1.85 20.56 36.51
C GLU A 123 1.59 20.04 35.08
N ILE A 124 2.28 20.65 34.11
CA ILE A 124 2.88 19.88 33.02
C ILE A 124 4.32 19.56 33.44
N CYS A 125 4.68 18.27 33.50
CA CYS A 125 6.07 17.88 33.67
C CYS A 125 6.88 18.35 32.45
N MET A 126 7.94 19.13 32.71
CA MET A 126 8.94 19.47 31.69
C MET A 126 9.65 18.20 31.23
N TYR A 127 9.24 17.65 30.08
CA TYR A 127 10.11 16.80 29.29
C TYR A 127 10.94 17.70 28.38
N ASN A 128 12.25 17.71 28.61
CA ASN A 128 13.22 18.34 27.72
C ASN A 128 13.39 17.44 26.49
N PHE A 129 12.51 17.57 25.49
CA PHE A 129 12.70 16.86 24.22
C PHE A 129 13.85 17.48 23.45
N CYS A 130 15.00 16.80 23.45
CA CYS A 130 16.13 17.16 22.61
C CYS A 130 15.85 16.74 21.16
N ALA A 131 16.19 17.62 20.21
CA ALA A 131 16.16 17.27 18.79
C ALA A 131 17.06 16.06 18.52
N ARG A 132 16.50 14.96 18.00
CA ARG A 132 17.27 13.76 17.63
C ARG A 132 17.65 13.87 16.16
N LYS A 133 18.89 13.54 15.80
CA LYS A 133 19.30 13.54 14.38
C LYS A 133 18.48 12.53 13.58
N VAL A 134 18.09 12.88 12.35
CA VAL A 134 17.39 11.96 11.44
C VAL A 134 18.14 10.62 11.26
N PRO A 135 17.50 9.44 11.50
CA PRO A 135 18.16 8.14 11.37
C PRO A 135 18.47 7.73 9.92
N CYS A 136 17.55 8.03 8.98
CA CYS A 136 17.71 7.71 7.56
C CYS A 136 16.89 8.65 6.67
N GLY A 137 17.44 8.98 5.49
CA GLY A 137 16.78 9.86 4.52
C GLY A 137 16.35 11.19 5.14
N THR A 138 15.08 11.55 4.95
CA THR A 138 14.39 12.68 5.59
C THR A 138 13.20 12.19 6.42
N TYR A 139 13.21 10.93 6.89
CA TYR A 139 12.07 10.35 7.61
C TYR A 139 11.98 10.92 9.03
N GLY A 140 10.76 11.21 9.49
CA GLY A 140 10.50 11.91 10.77
C GLY A 140 10.87 13.40 10.79
N ASP A 141 11.61 13.90 9.80
CA ASP A 141 12.05 15.30 9.65
C ASP A 141 11.15 16.00 8.62
N THR A 142 10.14 16.70 9.12
CA THR A 142 9.02 17.20 8.32
C THR A 142 9.22 18.62 7.79
N ASP A 143 10.29 19.31 8.20
CA ASP A 143 10.68 20.64 7.71
C ASP A 143 12.08 20.71 7.05
N ASP A 144 12.81 19.57 6.98
CA ASP A 144 14.10 19.37 6.30
C ASP A 144 15.31 20.04 7.01
N ASP A 145 15.26 20.17 8.34
CA ASP A 145 16.34 20.81 9.13
C ASP A 145 17.49 19.86 9.53
N GLY A 146 17.32 18.55 9.32
CA GLY A 146 18.24 17.47 9.64
C GLY A 146 17.97 16.77 10.98
N TYR A 147 16.92 17.18 11.70
CA TYR A 147 16.54 16.63 13.00
C TYR A 147 15.04 16.28 13.05
N VAL A 148 14.73 15.36 13.94
CA VAL A 148 13.36 15.05 14.36
C VAL A 148 13.11 15.79 15.67
N THR A 149 12.08 16.62 15.68
CA THR A 149 11.75 17.53 16.77
C THR A 149 10.28 17.41 17.19
N ILE A 150 9.90 18.09 18.28
CA ILE A 150 8.52 18.13 18.73
C ILE A 150 7.58 18.82 17.72
N ASN A 151 8.11 19.67 16.84
CA ASN A 151 7.34 20.30 15.77
C ASN A 151 6.91 19.26 14.72
N ASP A 152 7.80 18.33 14.39
CA ASP A 152 7.55 17.22 13.47
C ASP A 152 6.49 16.26 14.02
N PHE A 153 6.61 15.93 15.30
CA PHE A 153 5.60 15.14 16.00
C PHE A 153 4.22 15.83 16.03
N GLN A 154 4.19 17.14 16.28
CA GLN A 154 2.94 17.92 16.23
C GLN A 154 2.36 17.98 14.81
N LYS A 155 3.20 18.12 13.77
CA LYS A 155 2.76 18.05 12.37
C LYS A 155 2.25 16.65 12.02
N ALA A 156 2.89 15.58 12.49
CA ALA A 156 2.45 14.21 12.30
C ALA A 156 1.07 13.95 12.92
N MET A 157 0.86 14.32 14.19
CA MET A 157 -0.46 14.25 14.82
C MET A 157 -1.52 15.06 14.07
N ALA A 158 -1.17 16.26 13.58
CA ALA A 158 -2.10 17.10 12.82
C ALA A 158 -2.48 16.47 11.48
N LEU A 159 -1.54 15.83 10.78
CA LEU A 159 -1.81 15.13 9.52
C LEU A 159 -2.64 13.86 9.75
N TRP A 160 -2.30 13.07 10.77
CA TRP A 160 -3.05 11.87 11.19
C TRP A 160 -4.53 12.19 11.48
N VAL A 161 -4.81 13.16 12.35
CA VAL A 161 -6.19 13.57 12.71
C VAL A 161 -7.00 14.05 11.50
N ASN A 162 -6.35 14.63 10.48
CA ASN A 162 -7.00 15.09 9.26
C ASN A 162 -7.00 14.07 8.11
N ASN A 163 -6.48 12.85 8.32
CA ASN A 163 -6.26 11.83 7.28
C ASN A 163 -5.48 12.39 6.07
N MET A 164 -4.39 13.09 6.35
CA MET A 164 -3.50 13.70 5.36
C MET A 164 -2.18 12.93 5.24
N TYR A 165 -1.48 13.16 4.14
CA TYR A 165 -0.23 12.48 3.78
C TYR A 165 0.97 13.43 3.88
N ASP A 166 2.08 12.90 4.39
CA ASP A 166 3.43 13.41 4.16
C ASP A 166 4.34 12.19 4.04
N SER A 167 5.03 12.03 2.90
CA SER A 167 5.87 10.85 2.62
C SER A 167 7.03 10.68 3.60
N ARG A 168 7.38 11.73 4.34
CA ARG A 168 8.41 11.68 5.39
C ARG A 168 7.93 11.04 6.69
N LEU A 169 6.62 10.81 6.81
CA LEU A 169 5.96 10.24 7.98
C LEU A 169 5.43 8.82 7.73
N ASP A 170 5.80 8.18 6.63
CA ASP A 170 5.65 6.74 6.43
C ASP A 170 6.82 6.05 7.14
N LEU A 171 6.69 5.82 8.45
CA LEU A 171 7.80 5.40 9.32
C LEU A 171 7.89 3.89 9.50
N ASP A 172 6.79 3.16 9.26
CA ASP A 172 6.82 1.69 9.12
C ASP A 172 7.09 1.21 7.68
N GLY A 173 6.93 2.07 6.68
CA GLY A 173 7.22 1.78 5.28
C GLY A 173 6.11 0.98 4.59
N ASP A 174 4.88 1.03 5.09
CA ASP A 174 3.74 0.32 4.51
C ASP A 174 3.16 0.97 3.24
N GLY A 175 3.56 2.22 2.95
CA GLY A 175 3.23 2.91 1.71
C GLY A 175 1.80 3.45 1.61
N LYS A 176 1.06 3.59 2.71
CA LYS A 176 -0.25 4.24 2.72
C LYS A 176 -0.17 5.73 2.37
N GLU A 177 -1.14 6.21 1.60
CA GLU A 177 -1.31 7.63 1.28
C GLU A 177 -1.96 8.45 2.44
N VAL A 178 -1.71 8.08 3.71
CA VAL A 178 -2.12 8.80 4.93
C VAL A 178 -1.16 8.48 6.08
N VAL A 179 -0.90 9.44 6.97
CA VAL A 179 -0.21 9.17 8.25
C VAL A 179 -1.13 8.35 9.16
N THR A 180 -0.63 7.28 9.78
CA THR A 180 -1.42 6.35 10.60
C THR A 180 -1.04 6.37 12.09
N ASP A 181 -1.85 5.69 12.92
CA ASP A 181 -1.55 5.41 14.33
C ASP A 181 -0.18 4.73 14.52
N SER A 182 0.25 3.90 13.54
CA SER A 182 1.53 3.19 13.54
C SER A 182 2.70 4.17 13.44
N ASP A 183 2.62 5.09 12.48
CA ASP A 183 3.65 6.12 12.24
C ASP A 183 3.80 7.06 13.43
N VAL A 184 2.68 7.51 13.99
CA VAL A 184 2.68 8.40 15.17
C VAL A 184 3.28 7.67 16.37
N ALA A 185 2.96 6.39 16.58
CA ALA A 185 3.53 5.59 17.67
C ALA A 185 5.05 5.37 17.50
N ILE A 186 5.53 5.17 16.27
CA ILE A 186 6.97 5.05 15.97
C ILE A 186 7.70 6.38 16.24
N LEU A 187 7.08 7.51 15.88
CA LEU A 187 7.65 8.83 16.15
C LEU A 187 7.64 9.17 17.65
N GLU A 188 6.61 8.74 18.38
CA GLU A 188 6.54 8.79 19.85
C GLU A 188 7.64 7.92 20.49
N ASP A 189 7.81 6.68 20.03
CA ASP A 189 8.85 5.78 20.55
C ASP A 189 10.28 6.26 20.24
N PHE A 190 10.49 6.97 19.12
CA PHE A 190 11.77 7.57 18.80
C PHE A 190 12.03 8.87 19.57
N LEU A 191 11.10 9.81 19.59
CA LEU A 191 11.35 11.16 20.09
C LEU A 191 11.00 11.35 21.58
N ILE A 192 9.97 10.63 22.07
CA ILE A 192 9.34 10.88 23.38
C ILE A 192 9.71 9.78 24.39
N ASN A 193 9.56 8.51 24.01
CA ASN A 193 9.86 7.38 24.90
C ASN A 193 11.33 6.94 24.84
N GLU A 194 12.07 7.32 23.78
CA GLU A 194 13.45 6.88 23.49
C GLU A 194 13.60 5.33 23.46
N ASN A 195 12.54 4.62 23.08
CA ASN A 195 12.50 3.16 22.98
C ASN A 195 13.25 2.61 21.76
N ILE A 196 13.45 3.44 20.72
CA ILE A 196 14.12 3.07 19.47
C ILE A 196 15.15 4.13 19.05
N ASP A 197 16.21 3.69 18.37
CA ASP A 197 17.28 4.55 17.82
C ASP A 197 17.22 4.73 16.30
N THR A 198 16.28 4.05 15.63
CA THR A 198 16.06 4.11 14.18
C THR A 198 14.62 3.73 13.85
N PHE A 199 14.12 4.14 12.69
CA PHE A 199 12.76 3.81 12.24
C PHE A 199 12.73 2.45 11.50
N PRO A 200 11.63 1.69 11.55
CA PRO A 200 11.48 0.45 10.77
C PRO A 200 11.69 0.68 9.26
N VAL A 201 11.19 1.79 8.71
CA VAL A 201 11.43 2.16 7.30
C VAL A 201 12.93 2.28 6.97
N CYS A 202 13.80 2.62 7.93
CA CYS A 202 15.24 2.65 7.69
C CYS A 202 15.84 1.27 7.38
N SER A 203 15.24 0.18 7.87
CA SER A 203 15.63 -1.19 7.50
C SER A 203 15.10 -1.59 6.11
N ILE A 204 14.01 -0.97 5.64
CA ILE A 204 13.46 -1.14 4.29
C ILE A 204 14.26 -0.31 3.27
N LEU A 205 14.86 0.80 3.72
CA LEU A 205 15.61 1.77 2.93
C LEU A 205 17.12 1.49 2.82
N GLU A 206 17.64 0.36 3.30
CA GLU A 206 18.98 -0.10 2.90
C GLU A 206 18.95 -0.47 1.40
N THR A 207 19.10 0.56 0.57
CA THR A 207 19.05 0.50 -0.89
C THR A 207 20.44 0.19 -1.44
N LYS A 208 20.86 -1.06 -1.22
CA LYS A 208 22.05 -1.66 -1.82
C LYS A 208 21.67 -2.71 -2.87
N ALA A 209 22.63 -3.02 -3.73
CA ALA A 209 22.52 -4.16 -4.63
C ALA A 209 22.74 -5.47 -3.84
N ASP A 210 22.47 -6.62 -4.45
CA ASP A 210 22.83 -7.94 -3.90
C ASP A 210 23.15 -8.86 -5.07
N LEU A 211 24.41 -8.88 -5.49
CA LEU A 211 24.90 -9.55 -6.67
C LEU A 211 25.18 -11.02 -6.36
N THR A 212 24.49 -11.91 -7.07
CA THR A 212 24.65 -13.36 -6.91
C THR A 212 24.85 -14.02 -8.26
N ILE A 213 25.70 -15.04 -8.30
CA ILE A 213 25.80 -15.93 -9.45
C ILE A 213 24.69 -16.97 -9.31
N ASP A 214 23.64 -16.84 -10.11
CA ASP A 214 22.44 -17.69 -10.05
C ASP A 214 22.73 -19.11 -10.54
N ARG A 215 23.43 -19.22 -11.68
CA ARG A 215 23.77 -20.50 -12.33
C ARG A 215 24.90 -20.35 -13.36
N ALA A 216 25.53 -21.46 -13.72
CA ALA A 216 26.52 -21.52 -14.80
C ALA A 216 26.55 -22.90 -15.48
N TRP A 217 26.88 -22.94 -16.77
CA TRP A 217 26.92 -24.16 -17.59
C TRP A 217 27.84 -24.03 -18.80
N LEU A 218 28.21 -25.17 -19.39
CA LEU A 218 28.92 -25.21 -20.67
C LEU A 218 27.95 -25.55 -21.81
N ASP A 219 27.97 -24.76 -22.88
CA ASP A 219 27.41 -25.16 -24.17
C ASP A 219 28.52 -25.13 -25.23
N GLY A 220 28.80 -26.28 -25.84
CA GLY A 220 29.96 -26.50 -26.69
C GLY A 220 31.28 -26.16 -25.98
N SER A 221 31.92 -25.07 -26.42
CA SER A 221 33.18 -24.53 -25.88
C SER A 221 33.02 -23.17 -25.20
N LEU A 222 31.80 -22.81 -24.79
CA LEU A 222 31.47 -21.54 -24.15
C LEU A 222 30.98 -21.81 -22.72
N LEU A 223 31.48 -21.04 -21.76
CA LEU A 223 30.92 -20.97 -20.42
C LEU A 223 29.86 -19.86 -20.40
N TYR A 224 28.65 -20.25 -20.07
CA TYR A 224 27.56 -19.35 -19.73
C TYR A 224 27.46 -19.24 -18.22
N TYR A 225 27.15 -18.03 -17.73
CA TYR A 225 26.79 -17.81 -16.34
C TYR A 225 25.77 -16.68 -16.25
N VAL A 226 24.98 -16.71 -15.18
CA VAL A 226 23.91 -15.75 -14.95
C VAL A 226 24.22 -14.98 -13.68
N LEU A 227 24.33 -13.65 -13.81
CA LEU A 227 24.46 -12.72 -12.70
C LEU A 227 23.08 -12.12 -12.40
N LYS A 228 22.70 -12.10 -11.13
CA LYS A 228 21.40 -11.63 -10.66
C LYS A 228 21.57 -10.62 -9.54
N ASN A 229 20.81 -9.53 -9.60
CA ASN A 229 20.73 -8.54 -8.53
C ASN A 229 19.47 -8.78 -7.68
N ASN A 230 19.59 -9.45 -6.53
CA ASN A 230 18.45 -9.61 -5.60
C ASN A 230 18.20 -8.36 -4.75
N GLY A 231 19.06 -7.33 -4.86
CA GLY A 231 19.01 -6.12 -4.07
C GLY A 231 17.95 -5.14 -4.53
N THR A 232 17.80 -4.07 -3.75
CA THR A 232 16.80 -3.02 -3.93
C THR A 232 17.33 -1.82 -4.73
N SER A 233 18.62 -1.82 -5.09
CA SER A 233 19.32 -0.73 -5.79
C SER A 233 19.97 -1.18 -7.10
N ASP A 234 20.11 -0.24 -8.04
CA ASP A 234 20.57 -0.48 -9.41
C ASP A 234 22.10 -0.45 -9.54
N VAL A 235 22.70 -1.46 -10.19
CA VAL A 235 24.16 -1.51 -10.42
C VAL A 235 24.52 -0.89 -11.76
N ASN A 236 24.79 0.41 -11.74
CA ASN A 236 25.14 1.19 -12.93
C ASN A 236 26.64 1.19 -13.29
N ILE A 237 27.47 0.43 -12.56
CA ILE A 237 28.91 0.25 -12.83
C ILE A 237 29.20 -1.16 -13.34
N SER A 238 30.25 -1.30 -14.15
CA SER A 238 30.80 -2.63 -14.49
C SER A 238 31.67 -3.15 -13.35
N THR A 239 31.66 -4.47 -13.14
CA THR A 239 32.47 -5.11 -12.10
C THR A 239 33.29 -6.29 -12.65
N ARG A 240 34.19 -6.88 -11.84
CA ARG A 240 34.96 -8.07 -12.16
C ARG A 240 34.29 -9.32 -11.59
N THR A 241 34.00 -10.28 -12.46
CA THR A 241 33.69 -11.66 -12.06
C THR A 241 34.96 -12.52 -12.17
N THR A 242 35.30 -13.24 -11.10
CA THR A 242 36.48 -14.13 -11.08
C THR A 242 36.04 -15.59 -10.98
N PHE A 243 36.69 -16.44 -11.78
CA PHE A 243 36.44 -17.87 -11.91
C PHE A 243 37.66 -18.62 -11.38
N TYR A 244 37.46 -19.42 -10.33
CA TYR A 244 38.49 -20.21 -9.67
C TYR A 244 38.34 -21.69 -10.03
N HIS A 245 39.43 -22.31 -10.48
CA HIS A 245 39.52 -23.72 -10.84
C HIS A 245 40.89 -24.28 -10.42
N PRO A 246 41.07 -25.59 -10.17
CA PRO A 246 42.37 -26.14 -9.79
C PRO A 246 43.51 -25.92 -10.81
N GLU A 247 43.19 -25.76 -12.11
CA GLU A 247 44.19 -25.45 -13.15
C GLU A 247 44.53 -23.95 -13.25
N GLY A 248 43.75 -23.06 -12.64
CA GLY A 248 44.03 -21.62 -12.64
C GLY A 248 42.83 -20.72 -12.33
N THR A 249 43.05 -19.41 -12.42
CA THR A 249 42.01 -18.39 -12.28
C THR A 249 41.80 -17.61 -13.57
N MET A 250 40.55 -17.36 -13.95
CA MET A 250 40.16 -16.45 -15.04
C MET A 250 39.36 -15.26 -14.49
N THR A 251 39.32 -14.13 -15.21
CA THR A 251 38.53 -12.96 -14.82
C THR A 251 37.79 -12.39 -16.03
N ALA A 252 36.53 -12.02 -15.87
CA ALA A 252 35.74 -11.29 -16.87
C ALA A 252 35.33 -9.92 -16.33
N ILE A 253 35.19 -8.94 -17.22
CA ILE A 253 34.50 -7.68 -16.91
C ILE A 253 33.02 -7.91 -17.20
N THR A 254 32.21 -7.76 -16.18
CA THR A 254 30.77 -7.99 -16.19
C THR A 254 30.09 -6.63 -16.30
N GLY A 255 29.12 -6.53 -17.21
CA GLY A 255 28.40 -5.28 -17.46
C GLY A 255 27.51 -4.86 -16.29
N PRO A 256 27.03 -3.60 -16.28
CA PRO A 256 26.11 -3.13 -15.25
C PRO A 256 24.81 -3.94 -15.24
N VAL A 257 24.39 -4.41 -14.06
CA VAL A 257 23.09 -5.04 -13.81
C VAL A 257 22.13 -3.93 -13.38
N LYS A 258 21.43 -3.36 -14.36
CA LYS A 258 20.86 -2.01 -14.28
C LYS A 258 19.57 -1.90 -13.48
N ALA A 259 18.86 -3.00 -13.25
CA ALA A 259 17.60 -2.97 -12.51
C ALA A 259 17.59 -3.95 -11.32
N ARG A 260 16.84 -3.59 -10.27
CA ARG A 260 16.45 -4.52 -9.19
C ARG A 260 15.82 -5.80 -9.73
N GLY A 261 16.19 -6.96 -9.19
CA GLY A 261 15.70 -8.27 -9.64
C GLY A 261 16.14 -8.68 -11.05
N GLU A 262 16.91 -7.85 -11.76
CA GLU A 262 17.39 -8.17 -13.10
C GLU A 262 18.36 -9.35 -13.06
N THR A 263 18.26 -10.18 -14.09
CA THR A 263 19.01 -11.40 -14.26
C THR A 263 19.64 -11.33 -15.66
N ILE A 264 20.97 -11.21 -15.73
CA ILE A 264 21.70 -11.04 -16.99
C ILE A 264 22.56 -12.28 -17.26
N GLU A 265 22.38 -12.86 -18.44
CA GLU A 265 23.21 -13.93 -18.95
C GLU A 265 24.48 -13.36 -19.60
N PHE A 266 25.63 -13.93 -19.22
CA PHE A 266 26.93 -13.63 -19.79
C PHE A 266 27.56 -14.90 -20.34
N LEU A 267 28.35 -14.75 -21.41
CA LEU A 267 29.12 -15.84 -22.01
C LEU A 267 30.60 -15.46 -22.08
N ILE A 268 31.48 -16.43 -21.84
CA ILE A 268 32.93 -16.32 -22.05
C ILE A 268 33.45 -17.58 -22.75
N THR A 269 34.61 -17.46 -23.41
CA THR A 269 35.38 -18.60 -23.89
C THR A 269 36.41 -18.98 -22.82
N PRO A 270 36.23 -20.08 -22.07
CA PRO A 270 37.20 -20.51 -21.08
C PRO A 270 38.43 -21.16 -21.73
N ASP A 271 39.60 -20.99 -21.13
CA ASP A 271 40.84 -21.58 -21.64
C ASP A 271 40.94 -23.09 -21.36
N TYR A 272 40.34 -23.57 -20.27
CA TYR A 272 40.54 -24.95 -19.78
C TYR A 272 39.33 -25.62 -19.08
N PHE A 273 38.20 -24.93 -18.87
CA PHE A 273 37.03 -25.53 -18.21
C PHE A 273 36.35 -26.60 -19.07
N ARG A 274 35.90 -27.67 -18.43
CA ARG A 274 35.31 -28.87 -19.04
C ARG A 274 34.05 -29.31 -18.29
N PRO A 275 33.16 -30.07 -18.95
CA PRO A 275 32.03 -30.70 -18.28
C PRO A 275 32.47 -31.57 -17.10
N GLY A 276 31.84 -31.37 -15.94
CA GLY A 276 32.18 -32.06 -14.70
C GLY A 276 33.28 -31.40 -13.85
N ASP A 277 33.92 -30.32 -14.31
CA ASP A 277 34.86 -29.56 -13.47
C ASP A 277 34.12 -28.85 -12.33
N THR A 278 34.70 -28.87 -11.13
CA THR A 278 34.23 -28.06 -10.01
C THR A 278 34.88 -26.68 -10.06
N ILE A 279 34.09 -25.64 -10.28
CA ILE A 279 34.55 -24.24 -10.27
C ILE A 279 33.86 -23.44 -9.17
N LYS A 280 34.51 -22.36 -8.74
CA LYS A 280 33.88 -21.30 -7.95
C LYS A 280 33.86 -20.01 -8.79
N ILE A 281 32.69 -19.42 -8.97
CA ILE A 281 32.49 -18.15 -9.67
C ILE A 281 32.11 -17.11 -8.61
N CYS A 282 32.78 -15.97 -8.57
CA CYS A 282 32.41 -14.85 -7.69
C CYS A 282 32.15 -13.60 -8.51
N ALA A 283 31.02 -12.94 -8.29
CA ALA A 283 30.80 -11.57 -8.71
C ALA A 283 31.61 -10.59 -7.84
N ASP A 284 31.61 -9.31 -8.24
CA ASP A 284 32.30 -8.18 -7.60
C ASP A 284 33.56 -8.48 -6.79
N THR A 285 34.52 -9.22 -7.36
CA THR A 285 35.76 -9.54 -6.64
C THR A 285 36.69 -8.35 -6.43
N ASP A 286 36.35 -7.20 -7.02
CA ASP A 286 37.04 -5.93 -6.79
C ASP A 286 36.37 -5.10 -5.67
N ASN A 287 35.22 -5.55 -5.13
CA ASN A 287 34.45 -4.91 -4.06
C ASN A 287 34.06 -3.44 -4.40
N ASN A 288 33.66 -3.19 -5.65
CA ASN A 288 33.33 -1.86 -6.17
C ASN A 288 31.85 -1.50 -5.98
N VAL A 289 30.98 -2.49 -5.82
CA VAL A 289 29.57 -2.35 -5.49
C VAL A 289 29.45 -2.55 -3.98
N SER A 290 28.70 -1.71 -3.27
CA SER A 290 28.34 -2.03 -1.89
C SER A 290 27.06 -2.85 -1.92
N GLU A 291 27.15 -4.05 -1.36
CA GLU A 291 26.08 -5.05 -1.41
C GLU A 291 25.33 -5.14 -0.07
N LEU A 292 24.10 -5.67 -0.10
CA LEU A 292 23.37 -6.09 1.11
C LEU A 292 24.12 -7.22 1.81
N ASN A 293 24.74 -8.12 1.04
CA ASN A 293 25.48 -9.26 1.55
C ASN A 293 26.73 -9.56 0.71
N GLU A 294 27.86 -8.94 1.07
CA GLU A 294 29.20 -9.14 0.49
C GLU A 294 29.74 -10.61 0.55
N SER A 295 28.93 -11.58 0.99
CA SER A 295 29.31 -13.00 1.11
C SER A 295 28.47 -13.98 0.25
N ASN A 296 27.41 -13.54 -0.44
CA ASN A 296 26.54 -14.41 -1.25
C ASN A 296 26.81 -14.39 -2.77
N ASN A 297 27.31 -13.29 -3.33
CA ASN A 297 28.62 -13.19 -3.94
C ASN A 297 29.08 -14.26 -4.96
N CYS A 298 29.24 -15.49 -4.44
CA CYS A 298 29.93 -16.59 -5.08
C CYS A 298 29.10 -17.88 -5.16
N LEU A 299 29.06 -18.48 -6.35
CA LEU A 299 28.55 -19.83 -6.58
C LEU A 299 29.71 -20.83 -6.70
N GLN A 300 29.58 -22.01 -6.07
CA GLN A 300 30.43 -23.16 -6.37
C GLN A 300 29.58 -24.25 -7.04
N VAL A 301 30.01 -24.71 -8.21
CA VAL A 301 29.21 -25.60 -9.08
C VAL A 301 30.09 -26.63 -9.79
N ILE A 302 29.53 -27.82 -10.03
CA ILE A 302 30.08 -28.82 -10.95
C ILE A 302 29.49 -28.52 -12.32
N LEU A 303 30.32 -28.14 -13.30
CA LEU A 303 29.85 -27.62 -14.59
C LEU A 303 28.96 -28.63 -15.35
N PRO A 304 27.66 -28.35 -15.53
CA PRO A 304 26.79 -29.16 -16.37
C PRO A 304 27.00 -28.88 -17.86
N VAL A 305 26.51 -29.79 -18.71
CA VAL A 305 26.41 -29.60 -20.16
C VAL A 305 25.00 -29.14 -20.51
N GLY A 306 24.91 -28.07 -21.30
CA GLY A 306 23.65 -27.40 -21.61
C GLY A 306 23.15 -26.53 -20.45
N PRO A 307 22.24 -25.57 -20.72
CA PRO A 307 21.63 -24.78 -19.67
C PRO A 307 20.99 -25.70 -18.62
N PRO A 308 21.09 -25.37 -17.31
CA PRO A 308 20.29 -26.04 -16.31
C PRO A 308 18.83 -25.91 -16.74
N GLU A 309 18.12 -27.04 -16.75
CA GLU A 309 16.68 -27.01 -16.97
C GLU A 309 16.08 -26.02 -15.97
N PRO A 310 15.28 -25.03 -16.42
CA PRO A 310 14.78 -24.00 -15.53
C PRO A 310 14.04 -24.69 -14.39
N GLU A 311 14.28 -24.27 -13.14
CA GLU A 311 13.50 -24.75 -12.01
C GLU A 311 12.08 -24.24 -12.20
N ILE A 312 11.23 -25.09 -12.76
CA ILE A 312 9.83 -24.80 -12.96
C ILE A 312 9.19 -24.91 -11.58
N GLU A 313 8.82 -23.78 -11.00
CA GLU A 313 8.01 -23.77 -9.79
C GLU A 313 6.70 -24.53 -10.07
N GLU A 314 6.43 -25.53 -9.22
CA GLU A 314 5.26 -26.40 -9.34
C GLU A 314 4.18 -25.99 -8.32
N ALA A 315 2.96 -25.77 -8.80
CA ALA A 315 1.79 -25.53 -7.97
C ALA A 315 0.92 -26.79 -7.87
N LYS A 316 0.19 -26.93 -6.75
CA LYS A 316 -0.66 -28.10 -6.47
C LYS A 316 -2.15 -27.75 -6.52
N LEU A 317 -2.86 -28.36 -7.45
CA LEU A 317 -4.30 -28.23 -7.63
C LEU A 317 -5.03 -29.41 -7.01
N THR A 318 -5.70 -29.18 -5.88
CA THR A 318 -6.51 -30.20 -5.21
C THR A 318 -7.95 -30.18 -5.73
N PHE A 319 -8.41 -31.32 -6.23
CA PHE A 319 -9.81 -31.54 -6.62
C PHE A 319 -10.46 -32.57 -5.70
N ARG A 320 -11.72 -32.35 -5.35
CA ARG A 320 -12.59 -33.40 -4.80
C ARG A 320 -13.40 -34.02 -5.92
N LYS A 321 -13.83 -35.26 -5.70
CA LYS A 321 -14.79 -35.96 -6.55
C LYS A 321 -16.09 -35.15 -6.69
N GLY A 322 -16.46 -34.84 -7.92
CA GLY A 322 -17.61 -34.01 -8.24
C GLY A 322 -17.22 -32.65 -8.82
N TRP A 323 -18.12 -31.68 -8.68
CA TRP A 323 -17.91 -30.32 -9.19
C TRP A 323 -17.04 -29.49 -8.24
N ASN A 324 -16.00 -28.89 -8.79
CA ASN A 324 -15.11 -27.95 -8.11
C ASN A 324 -15.26 -26.57 -8.78
N MET A 325 -15.49 -25.53 -7.98
CA MET A 325 -15.42 -24.14 -8.42
C MET A 325 -14.03 -23.59 -8.11
N ILE A 326 -13.21 -23.46 -9.14
CA ILE A 326 -11.80 -23.05 -9.05
C ILE A 326 -11.54 -21.74 -9.79
N SER A 327 -10.48 -21.04 -9.41
CA SER A 327 -9.78 -20.06 -10.24
C SER A 327 -8.29 -20.18 -9.98
N LEU A 328 -7.45 -20.10 -11.01
CA LEU A 328 -6.02 -20.35 -10.83
C LEU A 328 -5.27 -19.07 -10.41
N PRO A 329 -4.67 -19.00 -9.21
CA PRO A 329 -3.98 -17.81 -8.72
C PRO A 329 -2.54 -17.73 -9.25
N PHE A 330 -2.33 -18.02 -10.53
CA PHE A 330 -1.01 -18.35 -11.08
C PHE A 330 -0.47 -17.31 -12.07
N ASP A 331 0.83 -17.41 -12.38
CA ASP A 331 1.54 -16.52 -13.30
C ASP A 331 1.25 -16.76 -14.80
N ARG A 332 0.69 -17.93 -15.14
CA ARG A 332 0.50 -18.37 -16.53
C ARG A 332 -0.69 -19.32 -16.71
N ASN A 333 -1.14 -19.45 -17.95
CA ASN A 333 -2.10 -20.49 -18.35
C ASN A 333 -1.58 -21.89 -17.99
N VAL A 334 -2.42 -22.69 -17.32
CA VAL A 334 -2.14 -24.10 -17.03
C VAL A 334 -2.80 -24.95 -18.09
N LYS A 335 -2.06 -25.88 -18.71
CA LYS A 335 -2.66 -26.78 -19.69
C LYS A 335 -3.48 -27.84 -18.98
N ILE A 336 -4.59 -28.20 -19.61
CA ILE A 336 -5.46 -29.29 -19.16
C ILE A 336 -4.75 -30.64 -19.32
N SER A 337 -3.78 -30.79 -20.23
CA SER A 337 -2.91 -31.98 -20.29
C SER A 337 -2.20 -32.23 -18.95
N ASP A 338 -1.58 -31.18 -18.41
CA ASP A 338 -0.73 -31.26 -17.23
C ASP A 338 -1.56 -31.61 -15.98
N ILE A 339 -2.85 -31.20 -15.97
CA ILE A 339 -3.81 -31.65 -14.95
C ILE A 339 -4.25 -33.11 -15.19
N LEU A 340 -4.46 -33.51 -16.45
CA LEU A 340 -4.92 -34.86 -16.82
C LEU A 340 -3.85 -35.96 -16.61
N ASP A 341 -2.58 -35.60 -16.47
CA ASP A 341 -1.50 -36.54 -16.12
C ASP A 341 -1.68 -37.10 -14.70
N ASP A 342 -2.21 -36.29 -13.76
CA ASP A 342 -2.46 -36.66 -12.35
C ASP A 342 -3.97 -36.89 -12.03
N CYS A 343 -4.90 -36.28 -12.76
CA CYS A 343 -6.33 -36.19 -12.40
C CYS A 343 -7.30 -36.64 -13.51
N SER A 344 -8.22 -37.54 -13.17
CA SER A 344 -9.32 -37.95 -14.05
C SER A 344 -10.45 -36.89 -14.13
N LEU A 345 -10.36 -35.96 -15.08
CA LEU A 345 -11.42 -34.94 -15.31
C LEU A 345 -12.50 -35.40 -16.30
N TYR A 346 -13.77 -35.04 -16.05
CA TYR A 346 -14.88 -35.32 -16.96
C TYR A 346 -15.12 -34.18 -17.96
N LYS A 347 -15.06 -34.51 -19.26
CA LYS A 347 -15.33 -33.56 -20.34
C LYS A 347 -16.83 -33.34 -20.55
N TYR A 348 -17.32 -32.17 -20.15
CA TYR A 348 -18.74 -31.83 -20.19
C TYR A 348 -19.18 -31.32 -21.57
N ARG A 349 -20.38 -31.72 -22.03
CA ARG A 349 -20.96 -31.26 -23.30
C ARG A 349 -21.99 -30.14 -23.08
N THR A 350 -21.75 -28.97 -23.69
CA THR A 350 -22.69 -27.84 -23.62
C THR A 350 -23.90 -28.04 -24.56
N ARG A 351 -24.85 -27.09 -24.56
CA ARG A 351 -26.06 -27.16 -25.40
C ARG A 351 -25.73 -26.97 -26.88
N GLU A 352 -24.70 -26.17 -27.13
CA GLU A 352 -24.08 -25.83 -28.40
C GLU A 352 -23.31 -27.03 -28.99
N ARG A 353 -23.22 -28.14 -28.22
CA ARG A 353 -22.53 -29.40 -28.52
C ARG A 353 -21.00 -29.33 -28.49
N ASN A 354 -20.44 -28.25 -27.94
CA ASN A 354 -19.03 -28.16 -27.61
C ASN A 354 -18.69 -29.01 -26.37
N TYR A 355 -17.42 -29.38 -26.21
CA TYR A 355 -16.95 -30.22 -25.10
C TYR A 355 -15.78 -29.55 -24.38
N TYR A 356 -15.91 -29.32 -23.07
CA TYR A 356 -14.90 -28.62 -22.26
C TYR A 356 -14.59 -29.40 -20.98
N TYR A 357 -13.37 -29.32 -20.48
CA TYR A 357 -13.00 -29.86 -19.16
C TYR A 357 -13.18 -28.81 -18.06
N ALA A 358 -12.84 -27.55 -18.36
CA ALA A 358 -13.08 -26.40 -17.51
C ALA A 358 -14.18 -25.53 -18.14
N LEU A 359 -15.37 -25.51 -17.54
CA LEU A 359 -16.49 -24.67 -17.98
C LEU A 359 -16.39 -23.28 -17.35
N THR A 360 -16.76 -22.25 -18.09
CA THR A 360 -16.93 -20.88 -17.56
C THR A 360 -18.19 -20.27 -18.17
N TYR A 361 -18.57 -19.07 -17.75
CA TYR A 361 -19.79 -18.42 -18.21
C TYR A 361 -19.48 -17.16 -19.02
N ASP A 362 -20.10 -17.06 -20.18
CA ASP A 362 -20.13 -15.83 -20.97
C ASP A 362 -21.35 -15.02 -20.55
N THR A 363 -21.13 -13.99 -19.71
CA THR A 363 -22.20 -13.13 -19.22
C THR A 363 -22.91 -12.37 -20.34
N VAL A 364 -22.19 -12.00 -21.41
CA VAL A 364 -22.73 -11.19 -22.52
C VAL A 364 -23.68 -12.01 -23.39
N ASN A 365 -23.31 -13.26 -23.68
CA ASN A 365 -24.13 -14.17 -24.50
C ASN A 365 -25.08 -15.03 -23.67
N GLY A 366 -24.93 -15.08 -22.34
CA GLY A 366 -25.77 -15.87 -21.44
C GLY A 366 -25.59 -17.39 -21.59
N ILE A 367 -24.39 -17.84 -21.97
CA ILE A 367 -24.10 -19.25 -22.28
C ILE A 367 -22.91 -19.80 -21.48
N PHE A 368 -22.93 -21.10 -21.23
CA PHE A 368 -21.76 -21.81 -20.76
C PHE A 368 -20.79 -22.03 -21.92
N THR A 369 -19.58 -21.52 -21.75
CA THR A 369 -18.42 -21.77 -22.60
C THR A 369 -17.36 -22.49 -21.76
N GLY A 370 -16.11 -22.53 -22.19
CA GLY A 370 -15.05 -23.17 -21.44
C GLY A 370 -13.78 -23.35 -22.23
N SER A 371 -12.89 -24.18 -21.69
CA SER A 371 -11.66 -24.59 -22.35
C SER A 371 -11.52 -26.11 -22.41
N GLU A 372 -10.91 -26.54 -23.51
CA GLU A 372 -10.49 -27.90 -23.78
C GLU A 372 -8.98 -28.08 -23.57
N TYR A 373 -8.19 -27.00 -23.66
CA TYR A 373 -6.73 -27.05 -23.74
C TYR A 373 -6.01 -26.37 -22.57
N GLU A 374 -6.46 -25.19 -22.13
CA GLU A 374 -5.77 -24.35 -21.13
C GLU A 374 -6.74 -23.62 -20.20
N ILE A 375 -6.40 -23.49 -18.93
CA ILE A 375 -7.14 -22.73 -17.93
C ILE A 375 -6.40 -21.41 -17.67
N GLU A 376 -7.07 -20.30 -17.90
CA GLU A 376 -6.51 -18.95 -17.72
C GLU A 376 -6.38 -18.59 -16.22
N PRO A 377 -5.31 -17.90 -15.79
CA PRO A 377 -5.21 -17.32 -14.47
C PRO A 377 -6.36 -16.37 -14.14
N TRP A 378 -6.70 -16.30 -12.86
CA TRP A 378 -7.63 -15.31 -12.31
C TRP A 378 -8.99 -15.25 -13.03
N ARG A 379 -9.41 -16.38 -13.63
CA ARG A 379 -10.73 -16.57 -14.21
C ARG A 379 -11.45 -17.72 -13.50
N GLY A 380 -12.77 -17.57 -13.33
CA GLY A 380 -13.58 -18.56 -12.64
C GLY A 380 -14.03 -19.70 -13.54
N TYR A 381 -13.81 -20.94 -13.09
CA TYR A 381 -14.17 -22.16 -13.80
C TYR A 381 -14.86 -23.21 -12.91
N TYR A 382 -15.70 -24.01 -13.55
CA TYR A 382 -16.20 -25.30 -13.08
C TYR A 382 -15.40 -26.44 -13.68
N VAL A 383 -14.89 -27.33 -12.83
CA VAL A 383 -14.24 -28.57 -13.24
C VAL A 383 -14.91 -29.74 -12.54
N TYR A 384 -15.26 -30.79 -13.28
CA TYR A 384 -15.77 -32.04 -12.68
C TYR A 384 -14.63 -33.07 -12.60
N SER A 385 -14.21 -33.42 -11.38
CA SER A 385 -13.28 -34.54 -11.17
C SER A 385 -14.05 -35.83 -10.90
N VAL A 386 -13.59 -36.94 -11.49
CA VAL A 386 -14.19 -38.28 -11.30
C VAL A 386 -13.87 -38.86 -9.92
N GLU A 387 -12.79 -38.39 -9.29
CA GLU A 387 -12.26 -38.81 -8.00
C GLU A 387 -11.59 -37.65 -7.23
N ASP A 388 -11.23 -37.89 -5.97
CA ASP A 388 -10.37 -36.98 -5.22
C ASP A 388 -8.94 -37.13 -5.75
N CYS A 389 -8.32 -36.04 -6.20
CA CYS A 389 -6.98 -36.05 -6.78
C CYS A 389 -6.23 -34.74 -6.49
N VAL A 390 -4.92 -34.75 -6.66
CA VAL A 390 -4.07 -33.56 -6.57
C VAL A 390 -3.18 -33.56 -7.81
N ALA A 391 -3.35 -32.56 -8.67
CA ALA A 391 -2.49 -32.37 -9.83
C ALA A 391 -1.33 -31.42 -9.53
N THR A 392 -0.16 -31.73 -10.07
CA THR A 392 1.04 -30.91 -9.96
C THR A 392 1.28 -30.24 -11.31
N VAL A 393 1.29 -28.90 -11.34
CA VAL A 393 1.29 -28.14 -12.59
C VAL A 393 2.44 -27.13 -12.65
N PRO A 394 3.03 -26.90 -13.84
CA PRO A 394 4.21 -26.05 -14.03
C PRO A 394 3.86 -24.55 -13.98
N ALA A 395 3.57 -24.02 -12.78
CA ALA A 395 3.10 -22.65 -12.58
C ALA A 395 3.44 -22.11 -11.17
N LYS A 396 3.65 -20.79 -11.08
CA LYS A 396 3.96 -20.08 -9.83
C LYS A 396 2.73 -19.37 -9.28
N GLU A 397 2.52 -19.39 -7.96
CA GLU A 397 1.49 -18.60 -7.28
C GLU A 397 1.77 -17.09 -7.33
N THR A 398 0.71 -16.30 -7.47
CA THR A 398 0.78 -14.84 -7.68
C THR A 398 -0.22 -14.09 -6.79
N SER A 399 -0.02 -12.78 -6.66
CA SER A 399 -1.00 -11.89 -6.03
C SER A 399 -2.24 -11.69 -6.92
N PRO A 400 -3.45 -11.57 -6.33
CA PRO A 400 -4.68 -11.27 -7.08
C PRO A 400 -4.59 -10.00 -7.94
N PRO A 401 -5.28 -9.95 -9.09
CA PRO A 401 -5.39 -8.73 -9.90
C PRO A 401 -6.08 -7.61 -9.11
N GLN A 402 -5.63 -6.38 -9.37
CA GLN A 402 -6.15 -5.19 -8.71
C GLN A 402 -7.53 -4.75 -9.24
N THR A 403 -8.05 -5.39 -10.29
CA THR A 403 -9.31 -5.03 -10.92
C THR A 403 -10.18 -6.25 -11.20
N LEU A 404 -11.50 -6.09 -11.02
CA LEU A 404 -12.52 -7.07 -11.37
C LEU A 404 -13.60 -6.39 -12.21
N ILE A 405 -13.82 -6.89 -13.42
CA ILE A 405 -14.87 -6.41 -14.33
C ILE A 405 -16.09 -7.31 -14.15
N LEU A 406 -17.24 -6.69 -13.89
CA LEU A 406 -18.54 -7.34 -13.80
C LEU A 406 -19.42 -6.84 -14.95
N HIS A 407 -19.99 -7.76 -15.72
CA HIS A 407 -21.04 -7.44 -16.68
C HIS A 407 -22.41 -7.54 -15.99
N GLU A 408 -23.42 -6.82 -16.49
CA GLU A 408 -24.79 -6.95 -15.99
C GLU A 408 -25.29 -8.40 -16.08
N GLY A 409 -25.90 -8.91 -15.01
CA GLY A 409 -26.35 -10.30 -14.92
C GLY A 409 -25.40 -11.21 -14.13
N TRP A 410 -25.47 -12.51 -14.41
CA TRP A 410 -24.69 -13.55 -13.71
C TRP A 410 -23.24 -13.61 -14.19
N ASN A 411 -22.28 -13.54 -13.28
CA ASN A 411 -20.85 -13.67 -13.56
C ASN A 411 -20.24 -14.79 -12.71
N ILE A 412 -19.32 -15.58 -13.26
CA ILE A 412 -18.40 -16.39 -12.47
C ILE A 412 -17.11 -15.59 -12.30
N ILE A 413 -16.76 -15.26 -11.05
CA ILE A 413 -15.60 -14.46 -10.71
C ILE A 413 -14.53 -15.31 -9.99
N PRO A 414 -13.24 -14.99 -10.13
CA PRO A 414 -12.20 -15.52 -9.24
C PRO A 414 -12.40 -15.00 -7.81
N GLY A 415 -11.87 -15.72 -6.82
CA GLY A 415 -11.57 -15.13 -5.52
C GLY A 415 -10.34 -14.24 -5.60
N LEU A 416 -10.36 -13.12 -4.87
CA LEU A 416 -9.34 -12.06 -4.96
C LEU A 416 -8.69 -11.71 -3.61
N ASN A 417 -8.92 -12.54 -2.58
CA ASN A 417 -8.60 -12.26 -1.19
C ASN A 417 -9.13 -10.87 -0.77
N VAL A 418 -10.44 -10.68 -0.89
CA VAL A 418 -11.19 -9.46 -0.53
C VAL A 418 -12.48 -9.83 0.19
N TYR A 419 -13.00 -8.93 1.04
CA TYR A 419 -14.34 -9.10 1.59
C TYR A 419 -15.41 -8.68 0.57
N LEU A 420 -16.53 -9.39 0.57
CA LEU A 420 -17.70 -9.06 -0.24
C LEU A 420 -18.19 -7.62 0.04
N SER A 421 -18.04 -7.14 1.28
CA SER A 421 -18.35 -5.75 1.66
C SER A 421 -17.59 -4.72 0.83
N ASP A 422 -16.37 -5.02 0.39
CA ASP A 422 -15.55 -4.07 -0.38
C ASP A 422 -16.00 -4.00 -1.83
N ILE A 423 -16.42 -5.14 -2.39
CA ILE A 423 -17.11 -5.17 -3.69
C ILE A 423 -18.43 -4.41 -3.60
N LEU A 424 -19.23 -4.62 -2.55
CA LEU A 424 -20.52 -3.95 -2.35
C LEU A 424 -20.41 -2.42 -2.15
N LYS A 425 -19.26 -1.89 -1.71
CA LYS A 425 -18.99 -0.43 -1.66
C LYS A 425 -18.89 0.20 -3.05
N GLN A 426 -18.46 -0.56 -4.06
CA GLN A 426 -18.17 -0.05 -5.41
C GLN A 426 -19.15 -0.56 -6.47
N CYS A 427 -19.70 -1.77 -6.29
CA CYS A 427 -20.51 -2.48 -7.26
C CYS A 427 -21.86 -2.90 -6.68
N LYS A 428 -22.93 -2.61 -7.44
CA LYS A 428 -24.29 -2.96 -7.08
C LYS A 428 -24.62 -4.41 -7.47
N LEU A 429 -24.33 -5.34 -6.55
CA LEU A 429 -24.74 -6.73 -6.70
C LEU A 429 -26.25 -6.87 -6.41
N GLY A 430 -26.91 -7.73 -7.18
CA GLY A 430 -28.29 -8.14 -6.93
C GLY A 430 -28.35 -9.29 -5.94
N VAL A 431 -29.42 -9.31 -5.14
CA VAL A 431 -29.71 -10.39 -4.20
C VAL A 431 -30.52 -11.48 -4.90
N TYR A 432 -30.09 -12.73 -4.79
CA TYR A 432 -30.83 -13.90 -5.26
C TYR A 432 -31.00 -14.85 -4.07
N ASN A 433 -32.23 -15.32 -3.78
CA ASN A 433 -32.55 -16.10 -2.58
C ASN A 433 -31.90 -15.57 -1.29
N ASP A 434 -32.06 -14.26 -1.04
CA ASP A 434 -31.50 -13.53 0.10
C ASP A 434 -29.95 -13.43 0.18
N GLU A 435 -29.23 -13.86 -0.87
CA GLU A 435 -27.76 -13.96 -0.89
C GLU A 435 -27.12 -13.32 -2.14
N TYR A 436 -25.90 -12.79 -1.99
CA TYR A 436 -25.15 -12.10 -3.06
C TYR A 436 -24.13 -12.99 -3.78
N VAL A 437 -23.56 -13.96 -3.07
CA VAL A 437 -22.41 -14.79 -3.48
C VAL A 437 -22.78 -16.26 -3.36
N TRP A 438 -22.40 -17.05 -4.35
CA TRP A 438 -22.67 -18.49 -4.37
C TRP A 438 -21.38 -19.27 -4.71
N TYR A 439 -20.88 -20.01 -3.73
CA TYR A 439 -19.79 -20.99 -3.88
C TYR A 439 -20.36 -22.39 -3.83
N LEU A 440 -19.97 -23.27 -4.75
CA LEU A 440 -20.30 -24.70 -4.67
C LEU A 440 -19.17 -25.42 -3.93
N ASN A 441 -19.41 -25.77 -2.66
CA ASN A 441 -18.43 -26.51 -1.88
C ASN A 441 -18.28 -27.94 -2.42
N PRO A 442 -17.09 -28.33 -2.89
CA PRO A 442 -16.89 -29.62 -3.56
C PRO A 442 -16.85 -30.80 -2.58
N ALA A 443 -16.59 -30.57 -1.29
CA ALA A 443 -16.58 -31.61 -0.26
C ALA A 443 -17.99 -31.96 0.24
N THR A 444 -18.90 -30.99 0.28
CA THR A 444 -20.31 -31.20 0.67
C THR A 444 -21.25 -31.36 -0.52
N ASN A 445 -20.84 -30.90 -1.72
CA ASN A 445 -21.68 -30.74 -2.91
C ASN A 445 -22.95 -29.91 -2.64
N HIS A 446 -22.82 -28.86 -1.82
CA HIS A 446 -23.87 -27.89 -1.51
C HIS A 446 -23.40 -26.47 -1.81
N TRP A 447 -24.36 -25.58 -2.05
CA TRP A 447 -24.10 -24.15 -2.18
C TRP A 447 -23.86 -23.51 -0.82
N GLU A 448 -22.89 -22.61 -0.77
CA GLU A 448 -22.48 -21.84 0.41
C GLU A 448 -22.33 -20.37 0.04
N HIS A 449 -22.45 -19.52 1.06
CA HIS A 449 -22.38 -18.07 0.96
C HIS A 449 -21.18 -17.60 1.77
N HIS A 450 -20.19 -17.01 1.08
CA HIS A 450 -18.91 -16.62 1.69
C HIS A 450 -18.81 -15.10 1.73
N THR A 451 -18.45 -14.56 2.88
CA THR A 451 -18.22 -13.11 3.08
C THR A 451 -16.81 -12.67 2.69
N PHE A 452 -15.87 -13.61 2.57
CA PHE A 452 -14.50 -13.41 2.10
C PHE A 452 -14.25 -14.29 0.85
N LEU A 453 -13.75 -13.69 -0.21
CA LEU A 453 -13.58 -14.35 -1.51
C LEU A 453 -12.12 -14.80 -1.68
N GLU A 454 -11.80 -15.97 -1.13
CA GLU A 454 -10.46 -16.57 -1.13
C GLU A 454 -9.97 -16.92 -2.55
N ALA A 455 -8.73 -16.57 -2.85
CA ALA A 455 -8.04 -17.00 -4.06
C ALA A 455 -7.99 -18.54 -4.16
N GLY A 456 -7.90 -19.08 -5.39
CA GLY A 456 -8.02 -20.52 -5.66
C GLY A 456 -9.48 -20.98 -5.87
N LYS A 457 -10.46 -20.34 -5.22
CA LYS A 457 -11.90 -20.60 -5.41
C LYS A 457 -12.50 -19.66 -6.47
N SER A 458 -13.59 -20.09 -7.10
CA SER A 458 -14.46 -19.19 -7.89
C SER A 458 -15.87 -19.12 -7.34
N TYR A 459 -16.57 -18.03 -7.67
CA TYR A 459 -17.84 -17.65 -7.07
C TYR A 459 -18.81 -17.18 -8.15
N TRP A 460 -20.11 -17.46 -8.02
CA TRP A 460 -21.10 -16.69 -8.76
C TRP A 460 -21.49 -15.44 -8.00
N VAL A 461 -21.64 -14.35 -8.76
CA VAL A 461 -22.32 -13.13 -8.33
C VAL A 461 -23.30 -12.69 -9.41
N TYR A 462 -24.40 -12.06 -8.99
CA TYR A 462 -25.28 -11.34 -9.91
C TYR A 462 -24.99 -9.84 -9.79
N ALA A 463 -24.55 -9.19 -10.87
CA ALA A 463 -24.40 -7.75 -10.92
C ALA A 463 -25.69 -7.11 -11.48
N SER A 464 -26.24 -6.13 -10.77
CA SER A 464 -27.47 -5.43 -11.21
C SER A 464 -27.23 -4.42 -12.33
N GLU A 465 -25.97 -4.06 -12.56
CA GLU A 465 -25.49 -3.16 -13.60
C GLU A 465 -24.00 -3.46 -13.86
N PRO A 466 -23.41 -3.09 -15.02
CA PRO A 466 -21.99 -3.28 -15.28
C PRO A 466 -21.13 -2.51 -14.27
N CYS A 467 -20.07 -3.12 -13.77
CA CYS A 467 -19.18 -2.50 -12.77
C CYS A 467 -17.71 -2.84 -13.02
N THR A 468 -16.81 -2.00 -12.51
CA THR A 468 -15.39 -2.32 -12.38
C THR A 468 -14.97 -2.07 -10.93
N PHE A 469 -14.85 -3.13 -10.16
CA PHE A 469 -14.28 -3.08 -8.81
C PHE A 469 -12.75 -2.89 -8.92
N LYS A 470 -12.20 -2.02 -8.08
CA LYS A 470 -10.76 -1.86 -7.89
C LYS A 470 -10.42 -2.21 -6.45
N LYS A 471 -9.46 -3.11 -6.27
CA LYS A 471 -8.88 -3.38 -4.96
C LYS A 471 -8.06 -2.15 -4.53
N SER A 472 -8.35 -1.67 -3.33
CA SER A 472 -7.65 -0.59 -2.62
C SER A 472 -6.56 -1.18 -1.74
#